data_AF-A0A4R3MN15-F1
#
_entry.id   AF-A0A4R3MN15-F1
#
_cell.length_a   1.000
_cell.length_b   1.000
_cell.length_c   1.000
_cell.angle_alpha   90.00
_cell.angle_beta   90.00
_cell.angle_gamma   90.00
#
_symmetry.space_group_name_H-M   'P 1'
#
loop_
_entity.id
_entity.type
_entity.pdbx_description
1 polymer ?
#
loop_
_entity_poly.entity_id
_entity_poly.type
_entity_poly.pdbx_seq_one_letter_code
_entity_poly.pdbx_strand_id
1 'polypeptide(L)'
;MNDRYNKIIDDIIARSGNDFKKMSLADKMVSKNIMMETKEYILSWIENNWDLVEFWCALDIGKEIDDFSVPDFNKIRNLELYKSIYGDKGRV
;
A
#
# COMPACT_ATOMS: atom_id res chain seq x y z
N MET A 1 -12.53 -1.09 -1.98
CA MET A 1 -12.63 -2.44 -2.58
C MET A 1 -12.64 -3.45 -1.45
N ASN A 2 -13.52 -4.44 -1.40
CA ASN A 2 -14.92 -4.31 -1.01
C ASN A 2 -15.08 -5.34 0.14
N ASP A 3 -15.66 -5.00 1.29
CA ASP A 3 -15.82 -5.93 2.44
C ASP A 3 -16.47 -7.27 2.04
N ARG A 4 -17.20 -7.24 0.92
CA ARG A 4 -17.75 -8.40 0.21
C ARG A 4 -16.71 -9.41 -0.25
N TYR A 5 -15.58 -9.02 -0.85
CA TYR A 5 -14.58 -9.98 -1.34
C TYR A 5 -13.84 -10.65 -0.21
N ASN A 6 -13.52 -9.89 0.85
CA ASN A 6 -12.85 -10.42 2.02
C ASN A 6 -13.68 -11.56 2.64
N LYS A 7 -14.99 -11.35 2.84
CA LYS A 7 -15.89 -12.40 3.34
C LYS A 7 -15.92 -13.65 2.46
N ILE A 8 -15.97 -13.48 1.13
CA ILE A 8 -15.99 -14.62 0.19
C ILE A 8 -14.67 -15.39 0.23
N ILE A 9 -13.54 -14.68 0.29
CA ILE A 9 -12.20 -15.28 0.38
C ILE A 9 -12.06 -16.03 1.72
N ASP A 10 -12.47 -15.43 2.83
CA ASP A 10 -12.45 -16.04 4.16
C ASP A 10 -13.27 -17.35 4.17
N ASP A 11 -14.46 -17.33 3.56
CA ASP A 11 -15.32 -18.51 3.41
C ASP A 11 -14.64 -19.62 2.57
N ILE A 12 -13.97 -19.25 1.47
CA ILE A 12 -13.22 -20.19 0.63
C ILE A 12 -12.03 -20.77 1.40
N ILE A 13 -11.30 -19.94 2.15
CA ILE A 13 -10.18 -20.34 2.99
C ILE A 13 -10.65 -21.30 4.07
N ALA A 14 -11.77 -21.00 4.74
CA ALA A 14 -12.35 -21.85 5.77
C ALA A 14 -12.73 -23.24 5.23
N ARG A 15 -13.27 -23.32 4.00
CA ARG A 15 -13.62 -24.61 3.36
C ARG A 15 -12.41 -25.41 2.88
N SER A 16 -11.42 -24.73 2.31
CA SER A 16 -10.29 -25.38 1.64
C SER A 16 -9.05 -25.53 2.52
N GLY A 17 -9.00 -24.87 3.68
CA GLY A 17 -7.78 -24.75 4.49
C GLY A 17 -6.68 -23.97 3.75
N ASN A 18 -7.07 -23.01 2.91
CA ASN A 18 -6.17 -22.29 2.00
C ASN A 18 -5.39 -23.19 1.01
N ASP A 19 -5.87 -24.41 0.74
CA ASP A 19 -5.26 -25.32 -0.22
C ASP A 19 -6.04 -25.31 -1.54
N PHE A 20 -5.43 -24.75 -2.58
CA PHE A 20 -6.03 -24.67 -3.91
C PHE A 20 -6.44 -26.03 -4.49
N LYS A 21 -5.74 -27.11 -4.13
CA LYS A 21 -6.09 -28.47 -4.59
C LYS A 21 -7.39 -28.96 -3.94
N LYS A 22 -7.70 -28.50 -2.72
CA LYS A 22 -8.91 -28.85 -1.98
C LYS A 22 -10.12 -27.98 -2.30
N MET A 23 -9.93 -26.87 -3.04
CA MET A 23 -11.03 -26.01 -3.47
C MET A 23 -11.96 -26.71 -4.45
N SER A 24 -13.27 -26.50 -4.27
CA SER A 24 -14.27 -26.91 -5.26
C SER A 24 -14.08 -26.17 -6.58
N LEU A 25 -14.66 -26.69 -7.67
CA LEU A 25 -14.65 -25.98 -8.96
C LEU A 25 -15.31 -24.59 -8.85
N ALA A 26 -16.38 -24.48 -8.06
CA ALA A 26 -17.07 -23.21 -7.82
C ALA A 26 -16.17 -22.20 -7.10
N ASP A 27 -15.48 -22.62 -6.03
CA ASP A 27 -14.54 -21.75 -5.29
C ASP A 27 -13.41 -21.24 -6.19
N LYS A 28 -12.90 -22.10 -7.09
CA LYS A 28 -11.87 -21.73 -8.07
C LYS A 28 -12.39 -20.69 -9.07
N MET A 29 -13.61 -20.86 -9.58
CA MET A 29 -14.22 -19.89 -10.49
C MET A 29 -14.46 -18.54 -9.80
N VAL A 30 -14.96 -18.55 -8.57
CA VAL A 30 -15.18 -17.32 -7.79
C VAL A 30 -13.84 -16.62 -7.52
N SER A 31 -12.82 -17.36 -7.07
CA SER A 31 -11.48 -16.81 -6.83
C SER A 31 -10.88 -16.19 -8.10
N LYS A 32 -11.07 -16.85 -9.25
CA LYS A 32 -10.63 -16.31 -10.54
C LYS A 32 -11.34 -15.01 -10.89
N ASN A 33 -12.66 -14.91 -10.69
CA ASN A 33 -13.40 -13.69 -10.99
C ASN A 33 -12.94 -12.52 -10.11
N ILE A 34 -12.79 -12.76 -8.80
CA ILE A 34 -12.26 -11.75 -7.87
C ILE A 34 -10.86 -11.30 -8.30
N MET A 35 -9.99 -12.24 -8.69
CA MET A 35 -8.66 -11.93 -9.21
C MET A 35 -8.71 -11.07 -10.48
N MET A 36 -9.60 -11.38 -11.42
CA MET A 36 -9.74 -10.60 -12.66
C MET A 36 -10.18 -9.16 -12.39
N GLU A 37 -11.20 -8.97 -11.56
CA GLU A 37 -11.68 -7.64 -11.17
C GLU A 37 -10.62 -6.85 -10.38
N THR A 38 -9.88 -7.54 -9.51
CA THR A 38 -8.76 -6.93 -8.77
C THR A 38 -7.64 -6.49 -9.71
N LYS A 39 -7.32 -7.33 -10.70
CA LYS A 39 -6.32 -7.01 -11.72
C LYS A 39 -6.73 -5.79 -12.53
N GLU A 40 -7.97 -5.72 -12.99
CA GLU A 40 -8.48 -4.56 -13.76
C GLU A 40 -8.41 -3.27 -12.95
N TYR A 41 -8.80 -3.31 -11.67
CA TYR A 41 -8.66 -2.17 -10.77
C TYR A 41 -7.20 -1.73 -10.58
N ILE A 42 -6.28 -2.68 -10.34
CA ILE A 42 -4.86 -2.37 -10.18
C ILE A 42 -4.30 -1.75 -11.46
N LEU A 43 -4.62 -2.32 -12.63
CA LEU A 43 -4.18 -1.79 -13.91
C LEU A 43 -4.71 -0.37 -14.13
N SER A 44 -6.00 -0.13 -13.90
CA SER A 44 -6.58 1.21 -14.01
C SER A 44 -5.94 2.19 -13.02
N TRP A 45 -5.64 1.74 -11.79
CA TRP A 45 -4.94 2.58 -10.82
C TRP A 45 -3.52 2.91 -11.29
N ILE A 46 -2.77 1.93 -11.82
CA ILE A 46 -1.43 2.13 -12.38
C ILE A 46 -1.49 3.12 -13.55
N GLU A 47 -2.41 2.93 -14.49
CA GLU A 47 -2.58 3.82 -15.64
C GLU A 47 -2.89 5.26 -15.21
N ASN A 48 -3.75 5.44 -14.21
CA ASN A 48 -4.10 6.76 -13.69
C ASN A 48 -3.00 7.43 -12.85
N ASN A 49 -2.01 6.64 -12.40
CA ASN A 49 -0.91 7.12 -11.55
C ASN A 49 0.45 6.82 -12.19
N TRP A 50 0.50 6.70 -13.52
CA TRP A 50 1.68 6.23 -14.23
C TRP A 50 2.91 7.09 -13.94
N ASP A 51 2.76 8.42 -13.93
CA ASP A 51 3.84 9.36 -13.62
C ASP A 51 4.44 9.13 -12.23
N LEU A 52 3.61 8.80 -11.23
CA LEU A 52 4.05 8.48 -9.87
C LEU A 52 4.80 7.14 -9.83
N VAL A 53 4.31 6.14 -10.57
CA VAL A 53 4.95 4.83 -10.69
C VAL A 53 6.30 4.96 -11.40
N GLU A 54 6.37 5.74 -12.48
CA GLU A 54 7.61 6.03 -13.21
C GLU A 54 8.61 6.75 -12.30
N PHE A 55 8.16 7.75 -11.54
CA PHE A 55 8.98 8.44 -10.55
C PHE A 55 9.54 7.48 -9.49
N TRP A 56 8.72 6.58 -8.94
CA TRP A 56 9.19 5.58 -7.97
C TRP A 56 10.14 4.55 -8.57
N CYS A 57 9.94 4.13 -9.82
CA CYS A 57 10.85 3.24 -10.52
C CYS A 57 12.20 3.91 -10.85
N ALA A 58 12.20 5.22 -11.06
CA ALA A 58 13.40 6.02 -11.30
C ALA A 58 14.16 6.37 -10.00
N LEU A 59 13.48 6.33 -8.85
CA LEU A 59 14.06 6.58 -7.54
C LEU A 59 14.77 5.35 -6.99
N ASP A 60 16.09 5.44 -6.84
CA ASP A 60 16.83 4.56 -5.93
C ASP A 60 16.61 5.08 -4.50
N ILE A 61 15.50 4.66 -3.88
CA ILE A 61 15.10 5.11 -2.54
C ILE A 61 16.21 4.86 -1.50
N GLY A 62 16.99 3.79 -1.64
CA GLY A 62 18.11 3.50 -0.75
C GLY A 62 19.21 4.56 -0.87
N LYS A 63 19.60 4.86 -2.11
CA LYS A 63 20.58 5.90 -2.41
C LYS A 63 20.08 7.30 -2.03
N GLU A 64 18.81 7.63 -2.28
CA GLU A 64 18.24 8.92 -1.89
C GLU A 64 18.19 9.09 -0.37
N ILE A 65 17.92 8.02 0.39
CA ILE A 65 18.00 8.04 1.86
C ILE A 65 19.44 8.23 2.34
N ASP A 66 20.41 7.59 1.68
CA ASP A 66 21.83 7.71 2.00
C ASP A 66 22.40 9.10 1.62
N ASP A 67 21.96 9.66 0.49
CA ASP A 67 22.30 11.00 -0.02
C ASP A 67 21.59 12.11 0.79
N PHE A 68 20.43 11.81 1.39
CA PHE A 68 19.83 12.57 2.50
C PHE A 68 20.71 12.41 3.75
N SER A 69 21.88 13.03 3.71
CA SER A 69 22.79 13.06 4.85
C SER A 69 22.02 13.44 6.13
N VAL A 70 22.31 12.70 7.20
CA VAL A 70 21.77 12.78 8.56
C VAL A 70 21.51 14.21 9.11
N PRO A 71 22.22 15.29 8.71
CA PRO A 71 21.90 16.65 9.15
C PRO A 71 20.50 17.15 8.78
N ASP A 72 19.97 16.83 7.59
CA ASP A 72 18.70 17.40 7.13
C ASP A 72 17.48 16.62 7.64
N PHE A 73 17.60 15.31 7.81
CA PHE A 73 16.58 14.50 8.50
C PHE A 73 16.46 14.89 9.98
N ASN A 74 17.58 15.21 10.64
CA ASN A 74 17.57 15.74 12.01
C ASN A 74 16.97 17.15 12.10
N LYS A 75 17.08 18.00 11.06
CA LYS A 75 16.38 19.29 11.03
C LYS A 75 14.86 19.10 10.94
N ILE A 76 14.38 18.14 10.15
CA ILE A 76 12.95 17.81 10.07
C ILE A 76 12.45 17.24 11.40
N ARG A 77 13.20 16.31 12.01
CA ARG A 77 12.89 15.77 13.35
C ARG A 77 12.92 16.85 14.45
N ASN A 78 13.85 17.80 14.37
CA ASN A 78 13.94 18.92 15.29
C ASN A 78 12.86 19.98 15.06
N LEU A 79 12.27 20.09 13.87
CA LEU A 79 11.10 20.96 13.63
C LEU A 79 9.85 20.44 14.36
N GLU A 80 9.66 19.12 14.46
CA GLU A 80 8.62 18.53 15.29
C GLU A 80 8.91 18.70 16.78
N LEU A 81 10.18 18.56 17.20
CA LEU A 81 10.61 18.83 18.58
C LEU A 81 10.48 20.32 18.94
N TYR A 82 10.77 21.24 18.02
CA TYR A 82 10.63 22.68 18.23
C TYR A 82 9.15 23.08 18.28
N LYS A 83 8.28 22.46 17.47
CA LYS A 83 6.82 22.61 17.61
C LYS A 83 6.30 22.01 18.92
N SER A 84 6.89 20.93 19.44
CA SER A 84 6.45 20.36 20.74
C SER A 84 6.97 21.14 21.96
N ILE A 85 8.15 21.76 21.86
CA ILE A 85 8.78 22.54 22.94
C ILE A 85 8.31 24.01 22.93
N TYR A 86 8.09 24.60 21.75
CA TYR A 86 7.80 26.03 21.58
C TYR A 86 6.46 26.33 20.89
N GLY A 87 5.73 25.32 20.40
CA GLY A 87 4.50 25.48 19.63
C GLY A 87 3.24 25.80 20.44
N ASP A 88 3.35 26.65 21.47
CA ASP A 88 2.19 27.39 21.98
C ASP A 88 2.56 28.69 22.72
N LYS A 89 3.59 29.42 22.26
CA LYS A 89 3.84 30.79 22.72
C LYS A 89 3.96 31.79 21.59
N GLY A 90 2.80 32.33 21.22
CA GLY A 90 2.63 33.72 20.80
C GLY A 90 2.86 34.02 19.32
N ARG A 91 1.76 34.09 18.56
CA ARG A 91 1.67 35.08 17.47
C ARG A 91 1.46 36.46 18.11
N VAL A 92 2.46 37.33 17.99
CA VAL A 92 2.24 38.76 17.74
C VAL A 92 2.15 38.91 16.23
#